data_AF-A0A9D6IBT1-F1
#
_entry.id   AF-A0A9D6IBT1-F1
#
_cell.length_a   1.000
_cell.length_b   1.000
_cell.length_c   1.000
_cell.angle_alpha   90.00
_cell.angle_beta   90.00
_cell.angle_gamma   90.00
#
_symmetry.space_group_name_H-M   'P 1'
#
loop_
_entity.id
_entity.type
_entity.pdbx_description
1 polymer ?
#
loop_
_entity_poly.entity_id
_entity_poly.type
_entity_poly.pdbx_seq_one_letter_code
_entity_poly.pdbx_strand_id
1 'polypeptide(L)' 'MKKVRCPICEKAMDSQGPKEWPDWPFCCHRYKMVDLGRWLGGNYRIETPVSQEDLDDFEELAHSPEPAAPSADPHREEA' A
#
# COMPACT_ATOMS: atom_id res chain seq x y z
N MET A 1 -0.39 -16.77 -18.00
CA MET A 1 -1.08 -15.58 -17.44
C MET A 1 -1.49 -15.86 -16.01
N LYS A 2 -1.02 -15.07 -15.03
CA LYS A 2 -1.47 -15.18 -13.63
C LYS A 2 -2.88 -14.60 -13.54
N LYS A 3 -3.89 -15.41 -13.24
CA LYS A 3 -5.27 -14.92 -13.05
C LYS A 3 -5.31 -14.01 -11.82
N VAL A 4 -5.66 -12.74 -12.00
CA VAL A 4 -5.80 -11.77 -10.90
C VAL A 4 -7.28 -11.63 -10.58
N ARG A 5 -7.62 -11.42 -9.30
CA ARG A 5 -8.99 -11.09 -8.87
C ARG A 5 -9.00 -9.70 -8.25
N CYS A 6 -10.10 -8.99 -8.43
CA CYS A 6 -10.35 -7.74 -7.71
C CYS A 6 -10.39 -8.04 -6.19
N PRO A 7 -9.59 -7.37 -5.34
CA PRO A 7 -9.56 -7.64 -3.90
C PRO A 7 -10.88 -7.32 -3.18
N ILE A 8 -11.73 -6.48 -3.79
CA ILE A 8 -12.96 -6.00 -3.15
C ILE A 8 -14.20 -6.77 -3.58
N CYS A 9 -14.25 -7.19 -4.84
CA CYS A 9 -15.45 -7.81 -5.43
C CYS A 9 -15.20 -9.19 -6.04
N GLU A 10 -13.97 -9.69 -5.96
CA GLU A 10 -13.54 -11.03 -6.37
C GLU A 10 -13.68 -11.38 -7.86
N LYS A 11 -14.12 -10.42 -8.67
CA LYS A 11 -14.24 -10.56 -10.12
C LYS A 11 -12.90 -11.02 -10.69
N ALA A 12 -12.94 -12.13 -11.44
CA ALA A 12 -11.79 -12.62 -12.18
C ALA A 12 -11.45 -11.63 -13.29
N MET A 13 -10.17 -11.30 -13.37
CA MET A 13 -9.62 -10.40 -14.36
C MET A 13 -8.63 -11.17 -15.20
N ASP A 14 -8.84 -11.14 -16.51
CA ASP A 14 -7.84 -11.57 -17.47
C ASP A 14 -6.62 -10.66 -17.25
N SER A 15 -5.44 -11.24 -17.12
CA SER A 15 -4.29 -10.54 -16.54
C SER A 15 -3.86 -9.34 -17.38
N GLN A 16 -4.11 -8.12 -16.89
CA GLN A 16 -3.74 -6.88 -17.59
C GLN A 16 -2.63 -6.09 -16.87
N GLY A 17 -2.30 -6.45 -15.62
CA GLY A 17 -1.25 -5.78 -14.84
C GLY A 17 -1.45 -4.26 -14.67
N PRO A 18 -0.51 -3.56 -14.02
CA PRO A 18 -0.61 -2.11 -13.82
C PRO A 18 -0.42 -1.27 -15.09
N LYS A 19 0.24 -1.80 -16.12
CA LYS A 19 0.58 -1.05 -17.33
C LYS A 19 -0.64 -0.78 -18.22
N GLU A 20 -1.57 -1.73 -18.29
CA GLU A 20 -2.70 -1.69 -19.21
C GLU A 20 -4.00 -1.31 -18.48
N TRP A 21 -4.01 -1.35 -17.15
CA TRP A 21 -5.20 -1.08 -16.35
C TRP A 21 -4.92 -0.01 -15.27
N PRO A 22 -5.46 1.22 -15.41
CA PRO A 22 -5.20 2.33 -14.47
C PRO A 22 -5.62 2.08 -13.02
N ASP A 23 -6.62 1.22 -12.82
CA ASP A 23 -7.17 0.88 -11.50
C ASP A 23 -6.65 -0.46 -10.97
N TRP A 24 -5.67 -1.10 -11.62
CA TRP A 24 -5.11 -2.36 -11.13
C TRP A 24 -4.63 -2.21 -9.66
N PRO A 25 -4.91 -3.19 -8.75
CA PRO A 25 -5.50 -4.51 -8.98
C PRO A 25 -7.04 -4.56 -8.87
N PHE A 26 -7.73 -3.42 -8.92
CA PHE A 26 -9.19 -3.35 -8.85
C PHE A 26 -9.80 -3.45 -10.25
N CYS A 27 -10.98 -4.05 -10.35
CA CYS A 27 -11.67 -4.18 -11.64
C CYS A 27 -12.32 -2.88 -12.15
N CYS A 28 -12.33 -1.82 -11.33
CA CYS A 28 -12.73 -0.47 -11.73
C CYS A 28 -12.44 0.55 -10.63
N HIS A 29 -12.46 1.83 -11.00
CA HIS A 29 -12.31 2.98 -10.12
C HIS A 29 -13.20 2.93 -8.86
N ARG A 30 -14.45 2.49 -9.00
CA ARG A 30 -15.37 2.38 -7.85
C ARG A 30 -14.78 1.50 -6.73
N TYR A 31 -14.19 0.37 -7.07
CA TYR A 31 -13.64 -0.55 -6.07
C TYR A 31 -12.31 -0.08 -5.50
N LYS A 32 -11.50 0.66 -6.27
CA LYS A 32 -10.34 1.40 -5.75
C LYS A 32 -10.76 2.39 -4.66
N MET A 33 -11.82 3.16 -4.91
CA MET A 33 -12.34 4.12 -3.94
C MET A 33 -12.95 3.46 -2.69
N VAL A 34 -13.61 2.31 -2.85
CA VAL A 34 -14.12 1.54 -1.71
C VAL A 34 -12.97 1.03 -0.83
N ASP A 35 -11.90 0.51 -1.44
CA ASP A 35 -10.72 0.07 -0.70
C ASP A 35 -10.09 1.24 0.08
N LEU A 36 -9.91 2.38 -0.58
CA LEU A 36 -9.42 3.59 0.08
C LEU A 36 -10.31 3.99 1.26
N GLY A 37 -11.63 3.92 1.12
CA GLY A 37 -12.56 4.18 2.22
C GLY A 37 -12.38 3.21 3.39
N ARG A 38 -12.08 1.93 3.13
CA ARG A 38 -11.79 0.93 4.19
C ARG A 38 -10.48 1.22 4.91
N TRP A 39 -9.45 1.66 4.18
CA TRP A 39 -8.19 2.11 4.78
C TRP A 39 -8.42 3.30 5.71
N LEU A 40 -9.04 4.36 5.20
CA LEU A 40 -9.29 5.57 5.98
C LEU A 40 -10.28 5.32 7.13
N GLY A 41 -11.17 4.34 6.99
CA GLY A 41 -12.09 3.91 8.04
C GLY A 41 -11.46 3.04 9.14
N GLY A 42 -10.19 2.64 9.01
CA GLY A 42 -9.54 1.76 9.97
C GLY A 42 -10.09 0.32 9.97
N ASN A 43 -10.68 -0.10 8.84
CA ASN A 43 -11.17 -1.47 8.66
C ASN A 43 -10.00 -2.45 8.47
N TYR A 44 -8.88 -1.96 7.93
CA TYR A 44 -7.63 -2.71 7.86
C TYR A 44 -6.79 -2.34 9.09
N ARG A 45 -6.87 -3.18 10.12
CA ARG A 45 -6.12 -3.03 11.37
C ARG A 45 -5.66 -4.40 11.86
N ILE A 46 -4.54 -4.40 12.56
CA ILE A 46 -4.06 -5.57 13.30
C ILE A 46 -4.59 -5.42 14.73
N GLU A 47 -5.44 -6.35 15.16
CA GLU A 47 -6.14 -6.27 16.46
C GLU A 47 -5.40 -7.00 17.59
N THR A 48 -4.17 -7.47 17.34
CA THR A 48 -3.40 -8.19 18.37
C THR A 48 -2.90 -7.23 19.45
N PRO A 49 -2.85 -7.65 20.73
CA PRO A 49 -2.17 -6.89 21.76
C PRO A 49 -0.72 -6.64 21.38
N VAL A 50 -0.22 -5.44 21.69
CA VAL A 50 1.19 -5.12 21.53
C VAL A 50 2.01 -5.98 22.49
N SER A 51 3.00 -6.68 21.95
CA SER A 51 3.94 -7.49 22.72
C SER A 51 5.18 -6.69 23.11
N GLN A 52 6.00 -7.22 24.02
CA GLN A 52 7.29 -6.61 24.33
C GLN A 52 8.24 -6.64 23.13
N GLU A 53 8.20 -7.70 22.33
CA GLU A 53 8.99 -7.84 21.10
C GLU A 53 8.65 -6.72 20.09
N ASP A 54 7.37 -6.40 19.92
CA ASP A 54 6.94 -5.28 19.05
C ASP A 54 7.51 -3.93 19.53
N LEU A 55 7.61 -3.72 20.85
CA LEU A 55 8.16 -2.49 21.42
C LEU A 55 9.68 -2.41 21.22
N ASP A 56 10.37 -3.53 21.44
CA ASP A 56 11.82 -3.64 21.28
C ASP A 56 12.20 -3.40 19.79
N ASP A 57 11.44 -3.98 18.85
CA ASP A 57 11.60 -3.77 17.40
C ASP A 57 11.42 -2.29 17.01
N PHE A 58 10.41 -1.60 17.57
CA PHE A 58 10.20 -0.18 17.31
C PHE A 58 11.35 0.69 17.84
N GLU A 59 11.89 0.35 19.01
CA GLU A 59 13.02 1.06 19.60
C GLU A 59 14.29 0.84 18.75
N GLU A 60 14.55 -0.37 18.27
CA GLU A 60 15.67 -0.66 17.38
C GLU A 60 15.58 0.15 16.08
N LEU A 61 14.40 0.19 15.44
CA LEU A 61 14.18 0.97 14.21
C LEU A 61 14.39 2.47 14.43
N ALA A 62 13.96 3.01 15.58
CA ALA A 62 14.12 4.43 15.91
C ALA A 62 15.57 4.83 16.15
N HIS A 63 16.40 3.89 16.63
CA HIS A 63 17.83 4.10 16.88
C HIS A 63 18.71 3.70 15.69
N SER A 64 18.12 3.18 14.61
CA SER A 64 18.84 2.91 13.36
C SER A 64 19.31 4.23 12.74
N PRO A 65 20.57 4.34 12.29
CA PRO A 65 21.03 5.54 11.61
C PRO A 65 20.15 5.79 10.38
N GLU A 66 19.62 7.02 10.27
CA GLU A 66 18.76 7.42 9.16
C GLU A 66 19.44 7.03 7.84
N PRO A 67 18.82 6.22 6.97
CA PRO A 67 19.37 5.98 5.65
C PRO A 67 19.46 7.36 4.99
N ALA A 68 20.66 7.74 4.55
CA ALA A 68 20.89 9.03 3.91
C ALA A 68 19.76 9.27 2.90
N ALA A 69 18.91 10.26 3.17
CA ALA A 69 17.79 10.60 2.32
C ALA A 69 18.33 10.68 0.89
N PRO A 70 17.65 10.09 -0.12
CA PRO A 70 18.07 10.29 -1.50
C PRO A 70 18.13 11.80 -1.71
N SER A 71 19.34 12.29 -1.98
CA SER A 71 19.63 13.70 -2.17
C SER A 71 18.52 14.33 -3.00
N ALA A 72 17.92 15.41 -2.49
CA ALA A 72 16.87 16.14 -3.19
C ALA A 72 17.23 16.28 -4.68
N ASP A 73 16.33 15.84 -5.55
CA ASP A 73 16.49 15.92 -6.99
C ASP A 73 16.78 17.39 -7.38
N PRO A 74 17.96 17.70 -7.95
CA PRO A 74 18.31 19.07 -8.32
C PRO A 74 17.45 19.61 -9.48
N HIS A 75 16.57 18.79 -10.07
CA HIS A 75 15.69 19.15 -11.18
C HIS A 75 14.21 19.29 -10.82
N ARG A 76 13.85 19.48 -9.53
CA ARG A 76 12.49 19.88 -9.18
C ARG A 76 12.26 21.36 -9.56
N GLU A 77 12.00 21.63 -10.83
CA GLU A 77 11.36 22.87 -11.27
C GLU A 77 9.95 22.92 -10.66
N GLU A 78 9.71 23.96 -9.85
CA GLU A 78 8.39 24.27 -9.31
C GLU A 78 7.48 24.74 -10.45
N ALA A 79 6.29 24.14 -10.54
CA ALA A 79 5.18 24.56 -11.39
C ALA A 79 3.97 24.87 -10.50
#